data_AF-A0A9E2MJ26-F1
#
_entry.id   AF-A0A9E2MJ26-F1
#
_cell.length_a   1.000
_cell.length_b   1.000
_cell.length_c   1.000
_cell.angle_alpha   90.00
_cell.angle_beta   90.00
_cell.angle_gamma   90.00
#
_symmetry.space_group_name_H-M   'P 1'
#
loop_
_entity.id
_entity.type
_entity.pdbx_description
1 polymer ?
#
loop_
_entity_poly.entity_id
_entity_poly.type
_entity_poly.pdbx_seq_one_letter_code
_entity_poly.pdbx_strand_id
1 'polypeptide(L)'
;RISFPGKRVREYRVGKRHRQTSRLWKAWLQRAWPYADIWAGWTEISLDDYRPDAVAWGRLWDAETLFCLEVESGNATKKKLREKITHKFNKARIYTQSFDLPLVFTVLAPTWVQETVSSVFRDLSAFDDVAVVLADWKDFGRLPMPAWGWVRREG
;
A
#
# COMPACT_ATOMS: atom_id res chain seq x y z
N ARG A 1 -13.36 -18.38 10.91
CA ARG A 1 -12.35 -18.56 9.83
C ARG A 1 -12.82 -17.68 8.67
N ILE A 2 -12.36 -16.43 8.58
CA ILE A 2 -12.93 -15.46 7.64
C ILE A 2 -12.21 -15.60 6.29
N SER A 3 -12.97 -15.89 5.23
CA SER A 3 -12.46 -16.04 3.88
C SER A 3 -12.74 -14.79 3.06
N PHE A 4 -11.68 -14.16 2.56
CA PHE A 4 -11.77 -13.09 1.58
C PHE A 4 -12.29 -13.64 0.23
N PRO A 5 -13.32 -13.06 -0.39
CA PRO A 5 -13.81 -13.51 -1.70
C PRO A 5 -12.77 -13.25 -2.81
N GLY A 6 -12.59 -14.19 -3.74
CA GLY A 6 -11.83 -13.95 -4.98
C GLY A 6 -10.34 -14.37 -5.03
N LYS A 7 -9.82 -15.05 -4.00
CA LYS A 7 -8.41 -15.48 -3.92
C LYS A 7 -7.93 -16.31 -5.12
N ARG A 8 -6.94 -15.80 -5.89
CA ARG A 8 -6.11 -16.58 -6.83
C ARG A 8 -4.62 -16.26 -6.63
N VAL A 9 -3.81 -17.29 -6.34
CA VAL A 9 -2.35 -17.18 -6.15
C VAL A 9 -1.63 -17.58 -7.45
N ARG A 10 -0.71 -16.77 -7.97
CA ARG A 10 0.22 -17.13 -9.06
C ARG A 10 1.55 -16.40 -8.88
N GLU A 11 2.67 -17.11 -9.05
CA GLU A 11 4.05 -16.62 -8.86
C GLU A 11 4.44 -15.51 -9.86
N TYR A 12 5.08 -14.45 -9.36
CA TYR A 12 5.61 -13.32 -10.16
C TYR A 12 7.13 -13.16 -9.92
N ARG A 13 7.91 -12.91 -10.99
CA ARG A 13 9.37 -12.73 -10.91
C ARG A 13 9.73 -11.28 -10.57
N VAL A 14 9.86 -10.95 -9.28
CA VAL A 14 10.51 -9.70 -8.80
C VAL A 14 11.82 -9.99 -8.08
N GLY A 15 12.73 -9.00 -8.00
CA GLY A 15 14.02 -9.12 -7.31
C GLY A 15 13.88 -9.60 -5.86
N LYS A 16 14.92 -10.27 -5.32
CA LYS A 16 14.89 -10.91 -3.98
C LYS A 16 14.53 -9.93 -2.85
N ARG A 17 15.08 -8.71 -2.89
CA ARG A 17 14.85 -7.66 -1.87
C ARG A 17 13.42 -7.15 -1.87
N HIS A 18 12.87 -6.88 -3.06
CA HIS A 18 11.48 -6.45 -3.23
C HIS A 18 10.49 -7.49 -2.65
N ARG A 19 10.64 -8.76 -3.03
CA ARG A 19 9.83 -9.86 -2.47
C ARG A 19 9.98 -10.00 -0.96
N GLN A 20 11.19 -9.84 -0.43
CA GLN A 20 11.42 -9.90 1.01
C GLN A 20 10.71 -8.76 1.75
N THR A 21 10.77 -7.53 1.23
CA THR A 21 10.05 -6.39 1.80
C THR A 21 8.54 -6.63 1.83
N SER A 22 7.95 -7.11 0.73
CA SER A 22 6.52 -7.37 0.66
C SER A 22 6.05 -8.46 1.62
N ARG A 23 6.85 -9.52 1.80
CA ARG A 23 6.55 -10.61 2.77
C ARG A 23 6.52 -10.15 4.22
N LEU A 24 7.20 -9.04 4.53
CA LEU A 24 7.22 -8.47 5.86
C LEU A 24 6.08 -7.48 6.10
N TRP A 25 5.16 -7.27 5.14
CA TRP A 25 4.18 -6.18 5.21
C TRP A 25 3.34 -6.19 6.49
N LYS A 26 2.81 -7.35 6.91
CA LYS A 26 2.09 -7.46 8.18
C LYS A 26 2.96 -7.04 9.38
N ALA A 27 4.23 -7.42 9.39
CA ALA A 27 5.15 -7.07 10.46
C ALA A 27 5.52 -5.57 10.46
N TRP A 28 5.61 -4.95 9.28
CA TRP A 28 5.76 -3.50 9.16
C TRP A 28 4.61 -2.77 9.85
N LEU A 29 3.37 -3.15 9.51
CA LEU A 29 2.17 -2.55 10.07
C LEU A 29 2.09 -2.70 11.58
N GLN A 30 2.28 -3.93 12.09
CA GLN A 30 2.23 -4.21 13.52
C GLN A 30 3.28 -3.44 14.31
N ARG A 31 4.44 -3.18 13.71
CA ARG A 31 5.53 -2.42 14.35
C ARG A 31 5.28 -0.92 14.29
N ALA A 32 4.85 -0.40 13.14
CA ALA A 32 4.67 1.04 12.94
C ALA A 32 3.40 1.56 13.63
N TRP A 33 2.32 0.78 13.59
CA TRP A 33 1.00 1.17 14.06
C TRP A 33 0.49 0.14 15.08
N PRO A 34 1.01 0.16 16.32
CA PRO A 34 0.61 -0.81 17.36
C PRO A 34 -0.87 -0.70 17.75
N TYR A 35 -1.55 0.38 17.37
CA TYR A 35 -2.97 0.61 17.57
C TYR A 35 -3.85 0.03 16.45
N ALA A 36 -3.26 -0.46 15.36
CA ALA A 36 -3.99 -1.12 14.29
C ALA A 36 -4.11 -2.62 14.58
N ASP A 37 -5.34 -3.14 14.54
CA ASP A 37 -5.62 -4.56 14.71
C ASP A 37 -5.49 -5.27 13.36
N ILE A 38 -4.30 -5.79 13.06
CA ILE A 38 -4.04 -6.48 11.79
C ILE A 38 -4.42 -7.96 11.86
N TRP A 39 -5.56 -8.32 11.27
CA TRP A 39 -6.07 -9.69 11.27
C TRP A 39 -5.28 -10.60 10.34
N ALA A 40 -5.03 -10.17 9.10
CA ALA A 40 -4.40 -11.01 8.09
C ALA A 40 -3.54 -10.21 7.10
N GLY A 41 -2.62 -10.91 6.41
CA GLY A 41 -1.74 -10.33 5.41
C GLY A 41 -1.39 -11.35 4.32
N TRP A 42 -1.25 -10.86 3.09
CA TRP A 42 -1.02 -11.68 1.90
C TRP A 42 -0.04 -10.98 0.97
N THR A 43 0.82 -11.77 0.32
CA THR A 43 1.65 -11.34 -0.82
C THR A 43 1.19 -12.03 -2.08
N GLU A 44 1.48 -11.43 -3.23
CA GLU A 44 1.22 -12.04 -4.55
C GLU A 44 -0.27 -12.38 -4.79
N ILE A 45 -1.18 -11.60 -4.18
CA ILE A 45 -2.62 -11.72 -4.39
C ILE A 45 -3.07 -10.89 -5.59
N SER A 46 -4.17 -11.31 -6.24
CA SER A 46 -4.90 -10.51 -7.21
C SER A 46 -6.12 -9.88 -6.53
N LEU A 47 -6.23 -8.56 -6.59
CA LEU A 47 -7.45 -7.80 -6.33
C LEU A 47 -8.06 -7.51 -7.71
N ASP A 48 -8.89 -8.43 -8.19
CA ASP A 48 -9.38 -8.46 -9.58
C ASP A 48 -8.23 -8.45 -10.61
N ASP A 49 -8.17 -7.43 -11.46
CA ASP A 49 -7.15 -7.25 -12.50
C ASP A 49 -5.89 -6.52 -12.01
N TYR A 50 -5.83 -6.20 -10.72
CA TYR A 50 -4.71 -5.54 -10.08
C TYR A 50 -3.98 -6.48 -9.10
N ARG A 51 -2.65 -6.36 -9.06
CA ARG A 51 -1.78 -7.15 -8.18
C ARG A 51 -0.90 -6.22 -7.35
N PRO A 52 -1.29 -5.95 -6.09
CA PRO A 52 -0.40 -5.27 -5.15
C PRO A 52 0.77 -6.18 -4.77
N ASP A 53 1.87 -5.56 -4.35
CA ASP A 53 3.04 -6.29 -3.87
C ASP A 53 2.72 -7.04 -2.57
N ALA A 54 1.94 -6.41 -1.68
CA ALA A 54 1.30 -7.06 -0.55
C ALA A 54 0.01 -6.34 -0.16
N VAL A 55 -0.84 -7.04 0.58
CA VAL A 55 -2.00 -6.45 1.27
C VAL A 55 -2.07 -6.97 2.69
N ALA A 56 -2.67 -6.19 3.57
CA ALA A 56 -3.14 -6.63 4.85
C ALA A 56 -4.55 -6.14 5.09
N TRP A 57 -5.26 -6.83 5.95
CA TRP A 57 -6.62 -6.52 6.34
C TRP A 57 -6.69 -6.49 7.86
N GLY A 58 -7.40 -5.51 8.38
CA GLY A 58 -7.49 -5.26 9.80
C GLY A 58 -8.37 -4.06 10.09
N ARG A 59 -8.17 -3.49 11.27
CA ARG A 59 -8.85 -2.29 11.71
C ARG A 59 -7.83 -1.19 12.02
N LEU A 60 -8.04 0.00 11.48
CA LEU A 60 -7.32 1.21 11.85
C LEU A 60 -8.31 2.17 12.53
N TRP A 61 -8.00 2.57 13.76
CA TRP A 61 -8.97 3.28 14.62
C TRP A 61 -10.25 2.46 14.75
N ASP A 62 -11.38 2.97 14.28
CA ASP A 62 -12.69 2.30 14.35
C ASP A 62 -13.17 1.78 13.00
N ALA A 63 -12.32 1.81 11.96
CA ALA A 63 -12.69 1.42 10.61
C ALA A 63 -12.00 0.13 10.17
N GLU A 64 -12.78 -0.82 9.67
CA GLU A 64 -12.25 -1.94 8.90
C GLU A 64 -11.53 -1.41 7.66
N THR A 65 -10.28 -1.82 7.43
CA THR A 65 -9.38 -1.13 6.50
C THR A 65 -8.56 -2.14 5.69
N LEU A 66 -8.43 -1.87 4.39
CA LEU A 66 -7.47 -2.55 3.54
C LEU A 66 -6.15 -1.76 3.49
N PHE A 67 -5.06 -2.42 3.86
CA PHE A 67 -3.71 -1.87 3.82
C PHE A 67 -2.98 -2.39 2.60
N CYS A 68 -2.89 -1.59 1.55
CA CYS A 68 -2.26 -1.95 0.29
C CYS A 68 -0.80 -1.50 0.27
N LEU A 69 0.12 -2.36 -0.17
CA LEU A 69 1.54 -2.08 -0.30
C LEU A 69 2.00 -2.15 -1.75
N GLU A 70 2.77 -1.14 -2.13
CA GLU A 70 3.61 -1.12 -3.31
C GLU A 70 5.06 -0.83 -2.95
N VAL A 71 5.98 -1.58 -3.53
CA VAL A 71 7.41 -1.44 -3.31
C VAL A 71 8.07 -1.05 -4.63
N GLU A 72 8.76 0.10 -4.65
CA GLU A 72 9.41 0.62 -5.86
C GLU A 72 10.92 0.76 -5.66
N SER A 73 11.69 0.11 -6.55
CA SER A 73 13.16 0.15 -6.51
C SER A 73 13.79 1.34 -7.23
N GLY A 74 13.00 2.11 -7.98
CA GLY A 74 13.49 3.26 -8.74
C GLY A 74 14.18 2.91 -10.07
N ASN A 75 14.08 1.68 -10.57
CA ASN A 75 14.72 1.28 -11.84
C ASN A 75 13.95 1.74 -13.10
N ALA A 76 13.17 2.82 -12.99
CA ALA A 76 12.31 3.32 -14.04
C ALA A 76 12.37 4.86 -14.11
N THR A 77 12.00 5.41 -15.28
CA THR A 77 11.95 6.87 -15.46
C THR A 77 10.84 7.49 -14.61
N LYS A 78 10.97 8.79 -14.29
CA LYS A 78 9.96 9.52 -13.50
C LYS A 78 8.55 9.40 -14.08
N LYS A 79 8.42 9.50 -15.41
CA LYS A 79 7.14 9.34 -16.13
C LYS A 79 6.55 7.94 -15.90
N LYS A 80 7.35 6.89 -16.13
CA LYS A 80 6.91 5.50 -15.94
C LYS A 80 6.53 5.20 -14.49
N LEU A 81 7.28 5.73 -13.52
CA LEU A 81 6.96 5.58 -12.09
C LEU A 81 5.61 6.21 -11.75
N ARG A 82 5.34 7.44 -12.23
CA ARG A 82 4.05 8.10 -12.02
C ARG A 82 2.92 7.30 -12.66
N GLU A 83 3.03 6.94 -13.93
CA GLU A 83 2.00 6.16 -14.63
C GLU A 83 1.70 4.84 -13.91
N LYS A 84 2.75 4.12 -13.48
CA LYS A 84 2.62 2.87 -12.74
C LYS A 84 1.90 3.07 -11.41
N ILE A 85 2.32 4.03 -10.59
CA ILE A 85 1.71 4.28 -9.29
C ILE A 85 0.30 4.84 -9.42
N THR A 86 0.03 5.74 -10.36
CA THR A 86 -1.34 6.21 -10.67
C THR A 86 -2.26 5.05 -10.99
N HIS A 87 -1.82 4.15 -11.88
CA HIS A 87 -2.62 2.99 -12.25
C HIS A 87 -2.92 2.09 -11.05
N LYS A 88 -1.89 1.73 -10.27
CA LYS A 88 -2.02 0.87 -9.09
C LYS A 88 -2.90 1.49 -8.00
N PHE A 89 -2.73 2.77 -7.73
CA PHE A 89 -3.54 3.52 -6.77
C PHE A 89 -5.03 3.55 -7.18
N ASN A 90 -5.33 3.89 -8.43
CA ASN A 90 -6.70 3.92 -8.92
C ASN A 90 -7.36 2.54 -8.85
N LYS A 91 -6.61 1.48 -9.16
CA LYS A 91 -7.11 0.10 -9.05
C LYS A 91 -7.39 -0.32 -7.61
N ALA A 92 -6.47 -0.03 -6.69
CA ALA A 92 -6.69 -0.28 -5.27
C ALA A 92 -7.95 0.45 -4.76
N ARG A 93 -8.14 1.71 -5.18
CA ARG A 93 -9.32 2.50 -4.81
C ARG A 93 -10.63 1.96 -5.36
N ILE A 94 -10.69 1.67 -6.66
CA ILE A 94 -11.88 1.08 -7.27
C ILE A 94 -12.25 -0.23 -6.56
N TYR A 95 -11.23 -1.03 -6.25
CA TYR A 95 -11.41 -2.27 -5.52
C TYR A 95 -12.03 -2.01 -4.14
N THR A 96 -11.42 -1.16 -3.30
CA THR A 96 -11.94 -0.93 -1.94
C THR A 96 -13.30 -0.23 -1.93
N GLN A 97 -13.56 0.67 -2.87
CA GLN A 97 -14.88 1.29 -3.05
C GLN A 97 -15.97 0.27 -3.36
N SER A 98 -15.67 -0.78 -4.14
CA SER A 98 -16.64 -1.83 -4.44
C SER A 98 -17.04 -2.69 -3.22
N PHE A 99 -16.27 -2.62 -2.14
CA PHE A 99 -16.52 -3.31 -0.88
C PHE A 99 -16.82 -2.38 0.30
N ASP A 100 -16.96 -1.07 0.07
CA ASP A 100 -17.17 -0.05 1.10
C ASP A 100 -16.08 -0.09 2.20
N LEU A 101 -14.82 -0.20 1.78
CA LEU A 101 -13.66 -0.28 2.67
C LEU A 101 -12.75 0.96 2.53
N PRO A 102 -12.34 1.57 3.65
CA PRO A 102 -11.21 2.47 3.69
C PRO A 102 -9.90 1.84 3.17
N LEU A 103 -9.09 2.67 2.51
CA LEU A 103 -7.82 2.28 1.92
C LEU A 103 -6.66 3.05 2.55
N VAL A 104 -5.68 2.31 3.08
CA VAL A 104 -4.34 2.84 3.33
C VAL A 104 -3.42 2.35 2.22
N PHE A 105 -3.04 3.23 1.30
CA PHE A 105 -2.15 2.93 0.19
C PHE A 105 -0.72 3.34 0.51
N THR A 106 0.17 2.36 0.68
CA THR A 106 1.56 2.57 1.09
C THR A 106 2.51 2.34 -0.07
N VAL A 107 3.41 3.28 -0.32
CA VAL A 107 4.54 3.12 -1.24
C VAL A 107 5.84 3.12 -0.46
N LEU A 108 6.54 1.99 -0.46
CA LEU A 108 7.89 1.85 0.07
C LEU A 108 8.92 2.01 -1.04
N ALA A 109 9.67 3.11 -1.01
CA ALA A 109 10.61 3.45 -2.08
C ALA A 109 11.74 4.38 -1.61
N PRO A 110 12.87 4.47 -2.32
CA PRO A 110 13.88 5.50 -2.07
C PRO A 110 13.32 6.92 -2.15
N THR A 111 13.89 7.87 -1.41
CA THR A 111 13.42 9.28 -1.31
C THR A 111 13.09 9.92 -2.66
N TRP A 112 13.97 9.79 -3.66
CA TRP A 112 13.74 10.40 -4.97
C TRP A 112 12.51 9.82 -5.71
N VAL A 113 12.17 8.56 -5.45
CA VAL A 113 10.96 7.92 -5.99
C VAL A 113 9.75 8.46 -5.25
N GLN A 114 9.81 8.56 -3.91
CA GLN A 114 8.74 9.14 -3.10
C GLN A 114 8.41 10.58 -3.56
N GLU A 115 9.43 11.42 -3.76
CA GLU A 115 9.27 12.76 -4.32
C GLU A 115 8.61 12.73 -5.71
N THR A 116 9.06 11.82 -6.57
CA THR A 116 8.56 11.67 -7.94
C THR A 116 7.08 11.30 -7.99
N VAL A 117 6.64 10.41 -7.09
CA VAL A 117 5.26 9.88 -7.08
C VAL A 117 4.33 10.66 -6.15
N SER A 118 4.84 11.51 -5.26
CA SER A 118 4.03 12.37 -4.39
C SER A 118 3.01 13.20 -5.16
N SER A 119 3.37 13.67 -6.36
CA SER A 119 2.48 14.44 -7.22
C SER A 119 1.27 13.67 -7.75
N VAL A 120 1.30 12.33 -7.70
CA VAL A 120 0.16 11.46 -8.07
C VAL A 120 -1.02 11.67 -7.13
N PHE A 121 -0.75 12.10 -5.89
CA PHE A 121 -1.71 12.11 -4.79
C PHE A 121 -2.14 13.54 -4.39
N ARG A 122 -2.06 14.52 -5.30
CA ARG A 122 -2.32 15.94 -4.98
C ARG A 122 -3.76 16.23 -4.52
N ASP A 123 -4.73 15.47 -5.03
CA ASP A 123 -6.16 15.73 -4.80
C ASP A 123 -6.78 14.70 -3.85
N LEU A 124 -6.00 14.17 -2.90
CA LEU A 124 -6.52 13.20 -1.92
C LEU A 124 -7.59 13.77 -1.00
N SER A 125 -7.65 15.10 -0.82
CA SER A 125 -8.66 15.74 0.03
C SER A 125 -10.10 15.52 -0.47
N ALA A 126 -10.27 15.04 -1.70
CA ALA A 126 -11.57 14.63 -2.23
C ALA A 126 -12.03 13.25 -1.73
N PHE A 127 -11.20 12.51 -0.98
CA PHE A 127 -11.46 11.15 -0.53
C PHE A 127 -11.24 11.05 1.00
N ASP A 128 -12.34 10.93 1.74
CA ASP A 128 -12.37 10.84 3.21
C ASP A 128 -12.10 9.42 3.74
N ASP A 129 -12.00 8.43 2.85
CA ASP A 129 -11.76 7.02 3.12
C ASP A 129 -10.38 6.54 2.66
N VAL A 130 -9.54 7.44 2.11
CA VAL A 130 -8.22 7.10 1.57
C VAL A 130 -7.11 7.82 2.32
N ALA A 131 -6.11 7.07 2.76
CA ALA A 131 -4.84 7.61 3.25
C ALA A 131 -3.68 7.09 2.39
N VAL A 132 -2.68 7.94 2.16
CA VAL A 132 -1.45 7.54 1.45
C VAL A 132 -0.24 7.68 2.36
N VAL A 133 0.61 6.66 2.36
CA VAL A 133 1.84 6.61 3.15
C VAL A 133 3.02 6.42 2.20
N LEU A 134 3.99 7.32 2.25
CA LEU A 134 5.26 7.23 1.54
C LEU A 134 6.38 7.04 2.57
N ALA A 135 7.18 5.98 2.43
CA ALA A 135 8.28 5.73 3.36
C ALA A 135 9.44 5.01 2.67
N ASP A 136 10.62 5.02 3.29
CA ASP A 136 11.79 4.32 2.77
C ASP A 136 11.71 2.82 3.13
N TRP A 137 11.83 1.96 2.12
CA TRP A 137 11.85 0.50 2.31
C TRP A 137 13.01 -0.03 3.18
N LYS A 138 14.01 0.80 3.52
CA LYS A 138 15.13 0.46 4.41
C LYS A 138 14.78 0.64 5.88
N ASP A 139 13.81 1.51 6.21
CA ASP A 139 13.53 1.92 7.58
C ASP A 139 12.45 1.06 8.22
N PHE A 140 12.77 -0.22 8.43
CA PHE A 140 11.82 -1.23 8.89
C PHE A 140 11.00 -0.81 10.13
N GLY A 141 9.68 -0.80 9.96
CA GLY A 141 8.71 -0.46 10.99
C GLY A 141 8.60 1.03 11.31
N ARG A 142 9.20 1.89 10.49
CA ARG A 142 9.00 3.34 10.55
C ARG A 142 8.10 3.75 9.40
N LEU A 143 6.81 3.87 9.70
CA LEU A 143 5.82 4.41 8.79
C LEU A 143 5.14 5.57 9.49
N PRO A 144 4.96 6.73 8.85
CA PRO A 144 4.20 7.80 9.44
C PRO A 144 2.75 7.34 9.66
N MET A 145 2.11 7.83 10.71
CA MET A 145 0.70 7.51 10.99
C MET A 145 -0.16 7.95 9.80
N PRO A 146 -1.00 7.07 9.21
CA PRO A 146 -1.90 7.45 8.13
C PRO A 146 -2.83 8.58 8.56
N ALA A 147 -3.32 9.36 7.61
CA ALA A 147 -4.39 10.33 7.85
C ALA A 147 -5.31 10.35 6.62
N TRP A 148 -6.61 10.18 6.86
CA TRP A 148 -7.62 10.18 5.80
C TRP A 148 -7.64 11.50 5.04
N GLY A 149 -7.65 11.44 3.71
CA GLY A 149 -7.55 12.59 2.81
C GLY A 149 -6.15 13.17 2.65
N TRP A 150 -5.11 12.55 3.23
CA TRP A 150 -3.75 13.10 3.23
C TRP A 150 -2.67 12.13 2.76
N VAL A 151 -1.60 12.71 2.21
CA VAL A 151 -0.31 12.03 2.02
C VAL A 151 0.54 12.24 3.26
N ARG A 152 1.06 11.15 3.82
CA ARG A 152 2.02 11.17 4.93
C ARG A 152 3.36 10.64 4.43
N ARG A 153 4.44 11.36 4.77
CA ARG A 153 5.82 10.98 4.45
C ARG A 153 6.69 11.12 5.68
N GLU A 154 7.73 10.31 5.79
CA GLU A 154 8.81 10.60 6.72
C GLU A 154 9.58 11.85 6.23
N GLY A 155 10.01 12.68 7.19
CA GLY A 155 10.79 13.90 6.95
C GLY A 155 12.28 13.62 6.92
#